data_AF-A0A2T1HL53-F1
#
_entry.id   AF-A0A2T1HL53-F1
#
_cell.length_a   1.000
_cell.length_b   1.000
_cell.length_c   1.000
_cell.angle_alpha   90.00
_cell.angle_beta   90.00
_cell.angle_gamma   90.00
#
_symmetry.space_group_name_H-M   'P 1'
#
loop_
_entity.id
_entity.type
_entity.pdbx_description
1 polymer ?
#
loop_
_entity_poly.entity_id
_entity_poly.type
_entity_poly.pdbx_seq_one_letter_code
_entity_poly.pdbx_strand_id
1 'polypeptide(L)'
;FVVSTEGGMDIEEVAHKTPEKIVTFSVDPATGIMAMHGRRVAKALGLTGDLAKQAEDLTAKLYKAFTEKDMALLEINPLIVTQDGKLRCLDAKVGFDDNALFRHQDVAQLRDETEEDAK
;
A
#
# COMPACT_ATOMS: atom_id res chain seq x y z
N PHE A 1 1.76 5.47 -5.70
CA PHE A 1 0.57 5.20 -4.86
C PHE A 1 -0.67 5.22 -5.73
N VAL A 2 -1.57 4.27 -5.46
CA VAL A 2 -2.93 4.20 -6.00
C VAL A 2 -3.85 4.10 -4.78
N VAL A 3 -4.85 4.97 -4.69
CA VAL A 3 -5.71 5.09 -3.50
C VAL A 3 -7.16 5.25 -3.93
N SER A 4 -8.07 4.52 -3.31
CA SER A 4 -9.51 4.61 -3.57
C SER A 4 -10.33 4.40 -2.30
N THR A 5 -11.52 5.01 -2.24
CA THR A 5 -12.52 4.76 -1.20
C THR A 5 -13.23 3.41 -1.37
N GLU A 6 -13.12 2.78 -2.55
CA GLU A 6 -13.76 1.51 -2.88
C GLU A 6 -12.93 0.32 -2.36
N GLY A 7 -12.67 0.28 -1.05
CA GLY A 7 -12.00 -0.85 -0.41
C GLY A 7 -12.84 -2.13 -0.47
N GLY A 8 -12.18 -3.28 -0.57
CA GLY A 8 -12.81 -4.59 -0.69
C GLY A 8 -13.30 -4.94 -2.10
N MET A 9 -12.97 -4.12 -3.10
CA MET A 9 -13.23 -4.36 -4.51
C MET A 9 -11.92 -4.54 -5.28
N ASP A 10 -12.00 -5.16 -6.47
CA ASP A 10 -10.89 -5.23 -7.40
C ASP A 10 -10.60 -3.81 -7.96
N ILE A 11 -9.35 -3.36 -7.79
CA ILE A 11 -8.93 -2.03 -8.21
C ILE A 11 -9.00 -1.85 -9.74
N GLU A 12 -8.86 -2.92 -10.52
CA GLU A 12 -8.98 -2.89 -11.98
C GLU A 12 -10.43 -2.60 -12.41
N GLU A 13 -11.40 -3.20 -11.71
CA GLU A 13 -12.82 -2.94 -11.94
C GLU A 13 -13.17 -1.49 -11.60
N VAL A 14 -12.68 -0.98 -10.48
CA VAL A 14 -12.87 0.42 -10.06
C VAL A 14 -12.25 1.36 -11.10
N ALA A 15 -11.07 1.04 -11.64
CA ALA A 15 -10.42 1.83 -12.67
C ALA A 15 -11.21 1.90 -13.97
N HIS A 16 -11.88 0.80 -14.34
CA HIS A 16 -12.68 0.74 -15.56
C HIS A 16 -14.05 1.43 -15.39
N LYS A 17 -14.72 1.23 -14.25
CA LYS A 17 -16.11 1.69 -14.05
C LYS A 17 -16.21 3.09 -13.45
N THR A 18 -15.32 3.43 -12.51
CA THR A 18 -15.34 4.67 -11.75
C THR A 18 -13.91 5.23 -11.58
N PRO A 19 -13.20 5.55 -12.68
CA PRO A 19 -11.81 6.01 -12.63
C PRO A 19 -11.60 7.27 -11.76
N GLU A 20 -12.63 8.10 -11.60
CA GLU A 20 -12.61 9.29 -10.76
C GLU A 20 -12.46 9.00 -9.27
N LYS A 21 -12.76 7.77 -8.84
CA LYS A 21 -12.57 7.30 -7.47
C LYS A 21 -11.15 6.83 -7.18
N ILE A 22 -10.26 6.85 -8.19
CA ILE A 22 -8.86 6.50 -8.04
C ILE A 22 -8.01 7.76 -8.02
N VAL A 23 -7.28 7.95 -6.94
CA VAL A 23 -6.25 8.97 -6.83
C VAL A 23 -4.88 8.32 -6.99
N THR A 24 -4.17 8.74 -8.03
CA THR A 24 -2.77 8.32 -8.25
C THR A 24 -1.81 9.48 -7.99
N PHE A 25 -0.63 9.13 -7.49
CA PHE A 25 0.52 10.02 -7.44
C PHE A 25 1.82 9.25 -7.27
N SER A 26 2.91 9.88 -7.72
CA SER A 26 4.27 9.37 -7.61
C SER A 26 5.01 10.04 -6.46
N VAL A 27 6.03 9.35 -5.95
CA VAL A 27 6.98 9.90 -4.98
C VAL A 27 8.32 10.02 -5.70
N ASP A 28 8.93 11.20 -5.65
CA ASP A 28 10.26 11.42 -6.22
C ASP A 28 11.30 10.64 -5.40
N PRO A 29 12.09 9.74 -6.01
CA PRO A 29 13.10 8.95 -5.31
C PRO A 29 14.14 9.76 -4.53
N ALA A 30 14.49 10.96 -5.00
CA ALA A 30 15.48 11.81 -4.35
C ALA A 30 14.95 12.46 -3.07
N THR A 31 13.65 12.77 -3.04
CA THR A 31 13.01 13.40 -1.86
C THR A 31 12.36 12.40 -0.93
N GLY A 32 11.95 11.23 -1.44
CA GLY A 32 11.23 10.22 -0.71
C GLY A 32 9.84 10.67 -0.23
N ILE A 33 9.25 9.89 0.68
CA ILE A 33 7.92 10.17 1.20
C ILE A 33 7.92 11.38 2.13
N MET A 34 7.29 12.46 1.68
CA MET A 34 7.00 13.64 2.51
C MET A 34 5.57 13.64 3.08
N ALA A 35 5.34 14.41 4.15
CA ALA A 35 4.04 14.53 4.82
C ALA A 35 2.89 14.97 3.88
N MET A 36 3.19 15.72 2.81
CA MET A 36 2.19 16.09 1.80
C MET A 36 1.57 14.88 1.09
N HIS A 37 2.32 13.79 0.91
CA HIS A 37 1.81 12.57 0.31
C HIS A 37 0.81 11.88 1.24
N GLY A 38 1.13 11.77 2.52
CA GLY A 38 0.20 11.24 3.54
C GLY A 38 -1.09 12.05 3.61
N ARG A 39 -1.00 13.39 3.56
CA ARG A 39 -2.20 14.26 3.49
C ARG A 39 -3.01 14.03 2.23
N ARG A 40 -2.35 13.74 1.10
CA ARG A 40 -3.02 13.39 -0.15
C ARG A 40 -3.77 12.06 -0.05
N VAL A 41 -3.18 11.04 0.60
CA VAL A 41 -3.86 9.78 0.92
C VAL A 41 -5.07 10.01 1.81
N ALA A 42 -4.90 10.72 2.93
CA ALA A 42 -6.01 11.03 3.85
C ALA A 42 -7.15 11.75 3.14
N LYS A 43 -6.85 12.76 2.32
CA LYS A 43 -7.84 13.49 1.52
C LYS A 43 -8.54 12.59 0.50
N ALA A 44 -7.79 11.72 -0.20
CA ALA A 44 -8.36 10.78 -1.17
C ALA A 44 -9.34 9.80 -0.53
N LEU A 45 -9.08 9.37 0.71
CA LEU A 45 -9.94 8.48 1.48
C LEU A 45 -11.04 9.21 2.28
N GLY A 46 -11.14 10.53 2.19
CA GLY A 46 -12.11 11.32 2.96
C GLY A 46 -11.86 11.32 4.48
N LEU A 47 -10.64 11.00 4.93
CA LEU A 47 -10.28 10.91 6.34
C LEU A 47 -9.97 12.30 6.92
N THR A 48 -10.42 12.53 8.15
CA THR A 48 -10.21 13.81 8.87
C THR A 48 -9.76 13.56 10.32
N GLY A 49 -9.33 14.62 11.01
CA GLY A 49 -8.96 14.55 12.43
C GLY A 49 -7.87 13.53 12.72
N ASP A 50 -8.12 12.64 13.69
CA ASP A 50 -7.15 11.61 14.09
C ASP A 50 -6.90 10.57 12.99
N LEU A 51 -7.94 10.19 12.21
CA LEU A 51 -7.80 9.25 11.11
C LEU A 51 -6.90 9.79 10.00
N ALA A 52 -6.93 11.09 9.74
CA ALA A 52 -6.00 11.71 8.79
C ALA A 52 -4.54 11.58 9.24
N LYS A 53 -4.27 11.79 10.54
CA LYS A 53 -2.92 11.60 11.12
C LYS A 53 -2.48 10.15 11.05
N GLN A 54 -3.38 9.20 11.33
CA GLN A 54 -3.10 7.78 11.20
C GLN A 54 -2.78 7.39 9.74
N ALA A 55 -3.52 7.94 8.76
CA ALA A 55 -3.24 7.72 7.34
C ALA A 55 -1.89 8.32 6.90
N GLU A 56 -1.51 9.49 7.41
CA GLU A 56 -0.19 10.08 7.17
C GLU A 56 0.94 9.17 7.66
N ASP A 57 0.85 8.71 8.92
CA ASP A 57 1.83 7.81 9.52
C ASP A 57 1.90 6.45 8.80
N LEU A 58 0.73 5.86 8.50
CA LEU A 58 0.67 4.61 7.77
C LEU A 58 1.28 4.72 6.37
N THR A 59 0.99 5.81 5.65
CA THR A 59 1.56 6.04 4.30
C THR A 59 3.08 6.07 4.34
N ALA A 60 3.67 6.74 5.34
CA ALA A 60 5.12 6.79 5.51
C ALA A 60 5.69 5.40 5.83
N LYS A 61 5.03 4.63 6.70
CA LYS A 61 5.43 3.25 7.04
C LYS A 61 5.36 2.30 5.85
N LEU A 62 4.28 2.35 5.07
CA LEU A 62 4.12 1.53 3.88
C LEU A 62 5.17 1.87 2.82
N TYR A 63 5.45 3.15 2.58
CA TYR A 63 6.51 3.54 1.65
C TYR A 63 7.89 3.06 2.13
N LYS A 64 8.19 3.25 3.42
CA LYS A 64 9.45 2.78 4.00
C LYS A 64 9.60 1.26 3.83
N ALA A 65 8.57 0.49 4.16
CA ALA A 65 8.57 -0.97 3.99
C ALA A 65 8.79 -1.36 2.52
N PHE A 66 8.07 -0.69 1.60
CA PHE A 66 8.18 -0.91 0.17
C PHE A 66 9.62 -0.72 -0.33
N THR A 67 10.27 0.38 0.07
CA THR A 67 11.64 0.68 -0.37
C THR A 67 12.70 -0.15 0.33
N GLU A 68 12.56 -0.39 1.65
CA GLU A 68 13.59 -1.10 2.42
C GLU A 68 13.61 -2.61 2.13
N LYS A 69 12.50 -3.18 1.67
CA LYS A 69 12.39 -4.60 1.33
C LYS A 69 12.40 -4.89 -0.16
N ASP A 70 12.69 -3.88 -0.99
CA ASP A 70 12.69 -4.00 -2.45
C ASP A 70 11.40 -4.68 -2.95
N MET A 71 10.25 -4.14 -2.52
CA MET A 71 8.95 -4.65 -2.96
C MET A 71 8.69 -4.21 -4.40
N ALA A 72 8.15 -5.12 -5.21
CA ALA A 72 7.57 -4.80 -6.51
C ALA A 72 6.11 -4.35 -6.39
N LEU A 73 5.38 -4.88 -5.40
CA LEU A 73 3.99 -4.57 -5.12
C LEU A 73 3.71 -4.58 -3.62
N LEU A 74 2.95 -3.60 -3.15
CA LEU A 74 2.35 -3.59 -1.81
C LEU A 74 0.93 -3.04 -1.93
N GLU A 75 -0.04 -3.94 -1.83
CA GLU A 75 -1.46 -3.62 -1.85
C GLU A 75 -2.05 -3.89 -0.48
N ILE A 76 -2.76 -2.90 0.08
CA ILE A 76 -3.56 -3.06 1.29
C ILE A 76 -5.02 -3.00 0.89
N ASN A 77 -5.72 -4.13 0.98
CA ASN A 77 -7.11 -4.21 0.56
C ASN A 77 -7.88 -5.30 1.32
N PRO A 78 -8.78 -4.96 2.27
CA PRO A 78 -9.22 -3.61 2.60
C PRO A 78 -8.36 -2.91 3.66
N LEU A 79 -8.26 -1.59 3.54
CA LEU A 79 -7.84 -0.70 4.62
C LEU A 79 -9.07 -0.22 5.39
N ILE A 80 -9.25 -0.65 6.63
CA ILE A 80 -10.49 -0.44 7.39
C ILE A 80 -10.36 0.65 8.46
N VAL A 81 -11.50 1.25 8.80
CA VAL A 81 -11.67 2.04 10.02
C VAL A 81 -12.48 1.23 11.01
N THR A 82 -11.89 0.94 12.18
CA THR A 82 -12.55 0.22 13.26
C THR A 82 -13.54 1.10 14.02
N GLN A 83 -14.42 0.50 14.83
CA GLN A 83 -15.43 1.22 15.62
C GLN A 83 -14.83 2.21 16.64
N ASP A 84 -13.61 1.96 17.11
CA ASP A 84 -12.83 2.84 17.99
C ASP A 84 -11.98 3.88 17.22
N GLY A 85 -12.24 4.06 15.92
CA GLY A 85 -11.60 5.09 15.10
C GLY A 85 -10.13 4.80 14.80
N LYS A 86 -9.76 3.54 14.57
CA LYS A 86 -8.41 3.15 14.16
C LYS A 86 -8.36 2.69 12.71
N LEU A 87 -7.37 3.19 11.99
CA LEU A 87 -7.05 2.78 10.64
C LEU A 87 -6.20 1.50 10.70
N ARG A 88 -6.65 0.42 10.05
CA ARG A 88 -5.99 -0.89 10.09
C ARG A 88 -5.93 -1.53 8.71
N CYS A 89 -4.77 -2.08 8.37
CA CYS A 89 -4.62 -2.98 7.22
C CYS A 89 -5.27 -4.31 7.62
N LEU A 90 -6.42 -4.65 7.02
CA LEU A 90 -7.08 -5.93 7.33
C LEU A 90 -6.43 -7.08 6.55
N ASP A 91 -6.03 -6.79 5.32
CA ASP A 91 -5.34 -7.74 4.45
C ASP A 91 -4.30 -7.01 3.58
N ALA A 92 -3.31 -7.76 3.11
CA ALA A 92 -2.23 -7.24 2.30
C ALA A 92 -1.72 -8.28 1.28
N LYS A 93 -1.51 -7.82 0.05
CA LYS A 93 -0.78 -8.56 -0.98
C LYS A 93 0.56 -7.90 -1.21
N VAL A 94 1.63 -8.66 -1.05
CA VAL A 94 3.02 -8.17 -1.17
C VAL A 94 3.74 -9.00 -2.21
N GLY A 95 4.40 -8.33 -3.15
CA GLY A 95 5.32 -8.93 -4.11
C GLY A 95 6.69 -8.29 -3.98
N PHE A 96 7.75 -9.09 -4.06
CA PHE A 96 9.14 -8.65 -3.94
C PHE A 96 9.85 -8.68 -5.29
N ASP A 97 10.90 -7.88 -5.45
CA ASP A 97 11.78 -7.96 -6.62
C ASP A 97 12.75 -9.14 -6.45
N ASP A 98 12.57 -10.19 -7.26
CA ASP A 98 13.41 -11.38 -7.27
C ASP A 98 14.90 -11.06 -7.43
N ASN A 99 15.23 -9.99 -8.17
CA ASN A 99 16.61 -9.56 -8.38
C ASN A 99 17.25 -8.97 -7.12
N ALA A 100 16.45 -8.60 -6.11
CA ALA A 100 16.91 -8.04 -4.85
C ALA A 100 16.93 -9.08 -3.71
N LEU A 101 16.40 -10.28 -3.89
CA LEU A 101 16.30 -11.30 -2.83
C LEU A 101 17.66 -11.69 -2.24
N PHE A 102 18.75 -11.59 -3.00
CA PHE A 102 20.10 -11.89 -2.52
C PHE A 102 20.52 -11.03 -1.30
N ARG A 103 19.93 -9.84 -1.14
CA ARG A 103 20.18 -8.93 0.01
C ARG A 103 19.07 -8.95 1.07
N HIS A 104 18.02 -9.76 0.89
CA HIS A 104 16.89 -9.92 1.82
C HIS A 104 16.67 -11.38 2.19
N GLN A 105 17.60 -11.93 2.99
CA GLN A 105 17.51 -13.33 3.44
C GLN A 105 16.23 -13.63 4.22
N ASP A 106 15.70 -12.65 4.96
CA ASP A 106 14.46 -12.80 5.71
C ASP A 106 13.23 -12.92 4.80
N VAL A 107 13.22 -12.21 3.67
CA VAL A 107 12.18 -12.34 2.64
C VAL A 107 12.33 -13.66 1.87
N ALA A 108 13.55 -14.02 1.49
CA ALA A 108 13.80 -15.26 0.75
C ALA A 108 13.33 -16.52 1.52
N GLN A 109 13.38 -16.49 2.85
CA GLN A 109 12.89 -17.56 3.72
C GLN A 109 11.36 -17.69 3.77
N LEU A 110 10.62 -16.67 3.33
CA LEU A 110 9.16 -16.68 3.27
C LEU A 110 8.62 -17.31 1.98
N ARG A 111 9.50 -17.69 1.04
CA ARG A 111 9.11 -18.30 -0.23
C ARG A 111 8.46 -19.66 0.02
N ASP A 112 7.22 -19.78 -0.43
CA ASP A 112 6.48 -21.05 -0.45
C ASP A 112 6.40 -21.56 -1.89
N GLU A 113 7.22 -22.57 -2.21
CA GLU A 113 7.27 -23.16 -3.55
C GLU A 113 6.01 -23.94 -3.92
N THR A 114 5.12 -24.23 -2.95
CA THR A 114 3.87 -24.96 -3.22
C THR A 114 2.81 -24.11 -3.91
N GLU A 115 2.95 -22.78 -3.81
CA GLU A 115 2.10 -21.78 -4.48
C GLU A 115 2.66 -21.38 -5.86
N GLU A 116 3.74 -22.02 -6.32
CA GLU A 116 4.33 -21.79 -7.64
C GLU A 116 4.00 -22.93 -8.61
N ASP A 117 3.79 -22.60 -9.88
CA ASP A 117 3.70 -23.62 -10.93
C ASP A 117 5.03 -24.37 -11.06
N ALA A 118 4.96 -25.69 -11.18
CA ALA A 118 6.13 -26.51 -11.42
C ALA A 118 6.82 -26.09 -12.73
N LYS A 119 8.13 -25.80 -12.64
CA LYS A 119 8.98 -25.46 -13.78
C LYS A 119 9.27 -26.64 -14.69
#